data_AF-A0A7I8DCN7-F1
#
_entry.id   AF-A0A7I8DCN7-F1
#
_cell.length_a   1.000
_cell.length_b   1.000
_cell.length_c   1.000
_cell.angle_alpha   90.00
_cell.angle_beta   90.00
_cell.angle_gamma   90.00
#
_symmetry.space_group_name_H-M   'P 1'
#
loop_
_entity.id
_entity.type
_entity.pdbx_description
1 polymer ?
#
loop_
_entity_poly.entity_id
_entity_poly.type
_entity_poly.pdbx_seq_one_letter_code
_entity_poly.pdbx_strand_id
1 'polypeptide(L)' 'MRIDVEDWSCEGLPVFEGKMVCDLEGSIMEGALRKIPGKQVTVWEVKCNVNGDEHCEYEVTFY' A
#
# COMPACT_ATOMS: atom_id res chain seq x y z
N MET A 1 5.74 7.80 -6.78
CA MET A 1 6.83 7.16 -6.00
C MET A 1 6.34 5.78 -5.61
N ARG A 2 7.18 4.73 -5.68
CA ARG A 2 6.80 3.37 -5.24
C ARG A 2 7.51 3.06 -3.92
N ILE A 3 6.79 2.43 -3.00
CA ILE A 3 7.30 1.98 -1.69
C ILE A 3 6.99 0.50 -1.56
N ASP A 4 8.03 -0.31 -1.42
CA ASP A 4 7.90 -1.73 -1.15
C ASP A 4 7.80 -1.94 0.36
N VAL A 5 6.86 -2.78 0.79
CA VAL A 5 6.61 -3.08 2.21
C VAL A 5 6.60 -4.59 2.38
N GLU A 6 7.50 -5.09 3.21
CA GLU A 6 7.36 -6.42 3.80
C GLU A 6 6.26 -6.34 4.85
N ASP A 7 5.04 -6.63 4.44
CA ASP A 7 3.86 -6.45 5.27
C ASP A 7 3.52 -7.77 5.99
N TRP A 8 3.85 -7.77 7.29
CA TRP A 8 3.60 -8.87 8.23
C TRP A 8 2.14 -9.30 8.33
N SER A 9 1.21 -8.47 7.84
CA SER A 9 -0.23 -8.75 7.88
C SER A 9 -0.72 -9.55 6.67
N CYS A 10 -0.17 -9.29 5.47
CA CYS A 10 -0.53 -9.95 4.21
C CYS A 10 0.30 -11.22 3.94
N GLU A 11 1.50 -11.29 4.49
CA GLU A 11 2.43 -12.40 4.29
C GLU A 11 1.87 -13.73 4.83
N GLY A 12 1.88 -14.77 3.97
CA GLY A 12 1.43 -16.11 4.33
C GLY A 12 -0.09 -16.35 4.27
N LEU A 13 -0.88 -15.35 3.92
CA LEU A 13 -2.30 -15.52 3.62
C LEU A 13 -2.51 -16.30 2.31
N PRO A 14 -3.66 -16.98 2.13
CA PRO A 14 -3.96 -17.66 0.87
C PRO A 14 -4.01 -16.67 -0.30
N VAL A 15 -3.46 -17.10 -1.43
CA VAL A 15 -3.47 -16.29 -2.65
C VAL A 15 -4.88 -16.28 -3.26
N PHE A 16 -5.39 -15.07 -3.48
CA PHE A 16 -6.61 -14.75 -4.21
C PHE A 16 -6.27 -13.73 -5.32
N GLU A 17 -6.03 -14.23 -6.53
CA GLU A 17 -5.68 -13.39 -7.68
C GLU A 17 -6.72 -12.28 -7.91
N GLY A 18 -6.23 -11.07 -8.15
CA GLY A 18 -7.02 -9.85 -8.33
C GLY A 18 -7.54 -9.24 -7.02
N LYS A 19 -7.12 -9.73 -5.85
CA LYS A 19 -7.49 -9.15 -4.55
C LYS A 19 -6.33 -8.38 -3.93
N MET A 20 -6.61 -7.12 -3.68
CA MET A 20 -5.80 -6.18 -2.90
C MET A 20 -6.53 -5.99 -1.57
N VAL A 21 -5.82 -6.10 -0.45
CA VAL A 21 -6.45 -6.17 0.88
C VAL A 21 -5.80 -5.27 1.92
N CYS A 22 -4.68 -4.63 1.61
CA CYS A 22 -3.92 -3.81 2.56
C CYS A 22 -4.25 -2.32 2.43
N ASP A 23 -5.55 -2.01 2.37
CA ASP A 23 -6.08 -0.64 2.28
C ASP A 23 -5.79 0.18 3.56
N LEU A 24 -5.65 -0.49 4.71
CA LEU A 24 -5.43 0.14 6.00
C LEU A 24 -4.04 0.79 6.04
N GLU A 25 -3.01 0.04 5.65
CA GLU A 25 -1.62 0.47 5.60
C GLU A 25 -1.47 1.64 4.63
N GLY A 26 -2.08 1.55 3.45
CA GLY A 26 -2.16 2.65 2.48
C GLY A 26 -2.77 3.91 3.09
N SER A 27 -3.90 3.76 3.81
CA SER A 27 -4.58 4.87 4.48
C SER A 27 -3.77 5.48 5.63
N ILE A 28 -3.04 4.67 6.38
CA ILE A 28 -2.12 5.13 7.44
C ILE A 28 -0.99 5.97 6.83
N MET A 29 -0.40 5.49 5.72
CA MET A 29 0.62 6.23 4.99
C MET A 29 0.10 7.55 4.45
N GLU A 30 -1.08 7.55 3.82
CA GLU A 30 -1.71 8.77 3.31
C GLU A 30 -1.95 9.77 4.43
N GLY A 31 -2.52 9.34 5.55
CA GLY A 31 -2.78 10.18 6.72
C GLY A 31 -1.51 10.76 7.34
N ALA A 32 -0.41 10.01 7.34
CA ALA A 32 0.89 10.49 7.81
C ALA A 32 1.50 11.53 6.85
N LEU A 33 1.49 11.24 5.54
CA LEU A 33 2.08 12.10 4.52
C LEU A 33 1.27 13.39 4.31
N ARG A 34 -0.05 13.37 4.53
CA ARG A 34 -0.91 14.58 4.45
C ARG A 34 -0.59 15.62 5.53
N LYS A 35 0.21 15.27 6.55
CA LYS A 35 0.71 16.23 7.54
C LYS A 35 1.78 17.16 6.97
N ILE A 36 2.34 16.86 5.79
CA ILE A 36 3.28 17.73 5.08
C ILE A 36 2.51 18.97 4.57
N PRO A 37 2.83 20.19 5.05
CA PRO A 37 2.06 21.38 4.69
C PRO A 37 2.10 21.67 3.19
N GLY A 38 0.94 22.01 2.62
CA GLY A 38 0.83 22.44 1.22
C GLY A 38 0.95 21.32 0.19
N LYS A 39 0.85 20.05 0.62
CA LYS A 39 0.83 18.88 -0.27
C LYS A 39 -0.46 18.11 -0.09
N GLN A 40 -1.12 17.79 -1.20
CA GLN A 40 -2.09 16.69 -1.19
C GLN A 40 -1.37 15.41 -1.57
N VAL A 41 -1.81 14.28 -1.03
CA VAL A 41 -1.19 12.98 -1.28
C VAL A 41 -2.27 11.93 -1.37
N THR A 42 -2.08 10.99 -2.29
CA THR A 42 -2.88 9.76 -2.39
C THR A 42 -1.95 8.56 -2.36
N VAL A 43 -2.35 7.51 -1.67
CA VAL A 43 -1.58 6.26 -1.58
C VAL A 43 -2.46 5.09 -2.03
N TRP A 44 -1.98 4.29 -2.99
CA TRP A 44 -2.70 3.14 -3.53
C TRP A 44 -1.86 1.87 -3.45
N GLU A 45 -2.45 0.77 -3.00
CA GLU A 45 -1.83 -0.55 -3.08
C GLU A 45 -1.82 -1.02 -4.55
N VAL A 46 -0.67 -1.47 -5.04
CA VAL A 46 -0.46 -1.88 -6.45
C VAL A 46 0.09 -3.29 -6.60
N LYS A 47 0.66 -3.87 -5.54
CA LYS A 47 1.01 -5.28 -5.41
C LYS A 47 0.65 -5.76 -4.02
N CYS A 48 0.26 -7.02 -3.89
CA CYS A 48 -0.15 -7.61 -2.63
C CYS A 48 0.28 -9.07 -2.55
N ASN A 49 0.75 -9.53 -1.38
CA ASN A 49 1.00 -10.96 -1.18
C ASN A 49 -0.27 -11.80 -1.39
N VAL A 50 -1.44 -11.28 -1.01
CA VAL A 50 -2.74 -11.95 -1.27
C VAL A 50 -3.05 -12.01 -2.76
N ASN A 51 -2.62 -11.03 -3.55
CA ASN A 51 -2.74 -11.09 -5.01
C ASN A 51 -1.77 -12.11 -5.66
N GLY A 52 -0.81 -12.62 -4.89
CA GLY A 52 0.23 -13.53 -5.34
C GLY A 52 1.56 -12.86 -5.68
N ASP A 53 1.71 -11.57 -5.35
CA ASP A 53 2.96 -10.84 -5.50
C ASP A 53 3.97 -11.20 -4.39
N GLU A 54 5.26 -10.96 -4.63
CA GLU A 54 6.34 -11.27 -3.68
C GLU A 54 6.31 -10.37 -2.43
N HIS A 55 5.87 -9.12 -2.59
CA HIS A 55 5.72 -8.14 -1.51
C HIS A 55 4.52 -7.24 -1.79
N CYS A 56 4.02 -6.60 -0.71
CA CYS A 56 3.02 -5.56 -0.80
C CYS A 56 3.72 -4.26 -1.29
N GLU A 57 3.21 -3.58 -2.33
CA GLU A 57 3.79 -2.34 -2.91
C GLU A 57 2.74 -1.23 -2.95
N TYR A 58 3.17 0.01 -2.70
CA TYR A 58 2.31 1.18 -2.71
C TYR A 58 2.78 2.28 -3.65
N GLU A 59 1.86 2.82 -4.43
CA GLU A 59 2.07 4.02 -5.22
C GLU A 59 1.64 5.27 -4.46
N VAL A 60 2.60 6.16 -4.23
CA VAL A 60 2.40 7.46 -3.59
C VAL A 60 2.49 8.57 -4.63
N THR A 61 1.44 9.38 -4.72
CA THR A 61 1.34 10.54 -5.62
C THR A 61 1.09 11.80 -4.81
N PHE A 62 1.92 12.83 -5.02
CA PHE A 62 1.76 14.15 -4.41
C PHE A 62 1.26 15.16 -5.43
N TYR A 63 0.39 16.07 -4.99
CA TYR A 63 -0.15 17.20 -5.77
C TYR A 63 0.25 18.53 -5.13
#